data_AF-A0AA51F2Q4-F1
#
_entry.id   AF-A0AA51F2Q4-F1
#
_cell.length_a   1.000
_cell.length_b   1.000
_cell.length_c   1.000
_cell.angle_alpha   90.00
_cell.angle_beta   90.00
_cell.angle_gamma   90.00
#
_symmetry.space_group_name_H-M   'P 1'
#
loop_
_entity.id
_entity.type
_entity.pdbx_description
1 polymer ?
#
loop_
_entity_poly.entity_id
_entity_poly.type
_entity_poly.pdbx_seq_one_letter_code
_entity_poly.pdbx_strand_id
1 'polypeptide(L)' 'EHMLGWNIPEEHQDLVHDHWRNFPAVSKYYHYGLAFIYTMLMFASVLGNGIVIWIFST' A
#
# COMPACT_ATOMS: atom_id res chain seq x y z
N GLU A 1 17.71 -14.75 -3.89
CA GLU A 1 16.81 -13.64 -3.56
C GLU A 1 16.20 -13.11 -4.85
N HIS A 2 14.97 -12.60 -4.82
CA HIS A 2 14.33 -12.03 -6.02
C HIS A 2 14.55 -10.52 -6.07
N MET A 3 14.46 -9.92 -7.26
CA MET A 3 14.45 -8.46 -7.43
C MET A 3 13.03 -7.92 -7.21
N LEU A 4 12.92 -6.63 -6.89
CA LEU A 4 11.64 -5.96 -6.76
C LEU A 4 10.86 -6.06 -8.08
N GLY A 5 9.59 -6.49 -8.01
CA GLY A 5 8.75 -6.68 -9.19
C GLY A 5 8.88 -8.05 -9.87
N TRP A 6 9.58 -9.01 -9.26
CA TRP A 6 9.72 -10.38 -9.80
C TRP A 6 8.39 -11.13 -10.03
N ASN A 7 7.32 -10.71 -9.36
CA ASN A 7 6.00 -11.32 -9.40
C ASN A 7 5.02 -10.59 -10.34
N ILE A 8 5.48 -9.59 -11.09
CA ILE A 8 4.67 -8.84 -12.03
C ILE A 8 4.67 -9.57 -13.39
N PRO A 9 3.50 -9.84 -14.00
CA PRO A 9 3.43 -10.42 -15.34
C PRO A 9 4.23 -9.61 -16.37
N GLU A 10 4.82 -10.28 -17.36
CA GLU A 10 5.67 -9.61 -18.37
C GLU A 10 4.93 -8.47 -19.09
N GLU A 11 3.63 -8.64 -19.36
CA GLU A 11 2.76 -7.61 -19.97
C GLU A 11 2.54 -6.35 -19.13
N HIS A 12 2.98 -6.34 -17.87
CA HIS A 12 2.81 -5.22 -16.94
C HIS A 12 4.14 -4.72 -16.37
N GLN A 13 5.26 -5.29 -16.79
CA GLN A 13 6.57 -4.91 -16.29
C GLN A 13 6.84 -3.42 -16.58
N ASP A 14 6.50 -2.96 -17.78
CA ASP A 14 6.67 -1.59 -18.28
C ASP A 14 5.99 -0.51 -17.41
N LEU A 15 4.98 -0.86 -16.62
CA LEU A 15 4.34 0.03 -15.65
C LEU A 15 5.26 0.40 -14.48
N VAL A 16 6.27 -0.41 -14.18
CA VAL A 16 7.27 -0.16 -13.14
C VAL A 16 8.52 0.42 -13.78
N HIS A 17 8.86 1.66 -13.41
CA HIS A 17 10.06 2.33 -13.89
C HIS A 17 11.33 1.52 -13.57
N ASP A 18 12.26 1.40 -14.54
CA ASP A 18 13.45 0.54 -14.46
C ASP A 18 14.29 0.77 -13.21
N HIS A 19 14.38 2.02 -12.74
CA HIS A 19 15.03 2.39 -11.47
C HIS A 19 14.64 1.44 -10.31
N TRP A 20 13.34 1.13 -10.17
CA TRP A 20 12.82 0.36 -9.05
C TRP A 20 13.13 -1.14 -9.16
N ARG A 21 13.34 -1.67 -10.37
CA ARG A 21 13.67 -3.09 -10.58
C ARG A 21 15.10 -3.45 -10.17
N ASN A 22 15.94 -2.46 -9.90
CA ASN A 22 17.33 -2.65 -9.48
C ASN A 22 17.50 -2.92 -7.97
N PHE A 23 16.41 -2.93 -7.20
CA PHE A 23 16.45 -3.22 -5.77
C PHE A 23 16.06 -4.67 -5.46
N PRO A 24 16.63 -5.29 -4.41
CA PRO A 24 16.19 -6.62 -3.97
C PRO A 24 14.74 -6.55 -3.45
N ALA A 25 14.02 -7.67 -3.60
CA ALA A 25 12.67 -7.82 -3.06
C ALA A 25 12.71 -7.70 -1.54
N VAL A 26 11.79 -6.88 -1.00
CA VAL A 26 11.70 -6.63 0.44
C VAL A 26 11.15 -7.86 1.16
N SER A 27 11.53 -8.01 2.44
CA SER A 27 10.95 -9.06 3.28
C SER A 27 9.44 -8.88 3.46
N LYS A 28 8.70 -9.99 3.51
CA LYS A 28 7.23 -10.03 3.69
C LYS A 28 6.76 -9.25 4.92
N TYR A 29 7.58 -9.17 5.97
CA TYR A 29 7.27 -8.42 7.19
C TYR A 29 7.02 -6.93 6.94
N TYR A 30 7.74 -6.30 6.01
CA TYR A 30 7.53 -4.90 5.66
C TYR A 30 6.21 -4.67 4.94
N HIS A 31 5.79 -5.62 4.10
CA HIS A 31 4.48 -5.57 3.46
C HIS A 31 3.35 -5.67 4.50
N TYR A 32 3.46 -6.58 5.48
CA TYR A 32 2.50 -6.68 6.58
C TYR A 32 2.48 -5.42 7.46
N GLY A 33 3.65 -4.86 7.76
CA GLY A 33 3.75 -3.61 8.51
C GLY A 33 3.04 -2.44 7.82
N LEU A 34 3.29 -2.24 6.52
CA LEU A 34 2.61 -1.21 5.74
C LEU A 34 1.10 -1.45 5.66
N ALA A 35 0.66 -2.69 5.41
CA ALA A 35 -0.76 -3.03 5.39
C ALA A 35 -1.47 -2.72 6.72
N PHE A 36 -0.81 -3.01 7.84
CA PHE A 36 -1.31 -2.69 9.17
C PHE A 36 -1.44 -1.17 9.38
N ILE A 37 -0.41 -0.39 9.03
CA ILE A 37 -0.42 1.07 9.13
C ILE A 37 -1.55 1.66 8.29
N TYR A 38 -1.69 1.26 7.02
CA TYR A 38 -2.76 1.74 6.15
C TYR A 38 -4.15 1.37 6.68
N THR A 39 -4.30 0.19 7.30
CA THR A 39 -5.56 -0.23 7.91
C THR A 39 -5.93 0.68 9.09
N MET A 40 -4.98 0.99 9.98
CA MET A 40 -5.23 1.93 11.08
C MET A 40 -5.59 3.33 10.58
N LEU A 41 -4.87 3.83 9.56
CA LEU A 41 -5.17 5.12 8.93
C LEU A 41 -6.56 5.12 8.28
N MET A 42 -6.97 4.02 7.65
CA MET A 42 -8.30 3.87 7.07
C MET A 42 -9.38 3.95 8.15
N PHE A 43 -9.26 3.21 9.25
CA PHE A 43 -10.24 3.27 10.34
C PHE A 43 -10.28 4.66 10.97
N ALA A 44 -9.13 5.28 11.25
CA ALA A 44 -9.07 6.63 11.79
C ALA A 44 -9.75 7.65 10.84
N SER A 45 -9.51 7.53 9.53
CA SER A 45 -10.11 8.39 8.52
C SER A 45 -11.62 8.18 8.39
N VAL A 46 -12.07 6.93 8.21
CA VAL A 46 -13.50 6.62 8.02
C VAL A 46 -14.30 6.98 9.27
N LEU A 47 -13.81 6.62 10.46
CA LEU A 47 -14.50 6.95 11.71
C LEU A 47 -14.46 8.46 11.98
N GLY A 48 -13.29 9.09 11.88
CA GLY A 48 -13.14 10.52 12.16
C GLY A 48 -14.00 11.37 11.23
N ASN A 49 -13.85 11.18 9.91
CA ASN A 49 -14.63 11.94 8.93
C ASN A 49 -16.11 11.54 8.94
N GLY A 50 -16.42 10.26 9.16
CA GLY A 50 -17.80 9.78 9.29
C GLY A 50 -18.54 10.42 10.47
N ILE A 51 -17.87 10.54 11.62
CA ILE A 51 -18.43 11.22 12.80
C ILE A 51 -18.66 12.70 12.52
N VAL A 52 -17.71 13.38 11.86
CA VAL A 52 -17.88 14.78 11.47
C VAL A 52 -19.11 14.94 10.57
N ILE A 53 -19.21 14.16 9.50
CA ILE A 53 -20.36 14.20 8.59
C ILE A 53 -21.66 13.95 9.36
N TRP A 54 -21.69 12.95 10.25
CA TRP A 54 -22.87 12.62 11.02
C TRP A 54 -23.31 13.76 11.95
N ILE A 55 -22.40 14.32 12.76
CA ILE A 55 -22.71 15.40 13.70
C ILE A 55 -23.19 16.66 12.98
N PHE A 56 -22.61 16.99 11.84
CA PHE A 56 -22.97 18.23 11.11
C PHE A 56 -24.13 18.05 10.13
N SER A 57 -24.60 16.84 9.88
CA SER A 57 -25.75 16.55 9.02
C SER A 57 -27.03 16.20 9.79
N THR A 58 -26.95 16.06 11.12
CA THR A 58 -28.09 15.76 12.00
C THR A 58 -28.32 16.92 12.95
#